data_AF-A0A7S4VMB7-F1
#
_entry.id   AF-A0A7S4VMB7-F1
#
_cell.length_a   1.000
_cell.length_b   1.000
_cell.length_c   1.000
_cell.angle_alpha   90.00
_cell.angle_beta   90.00
_cell.angle_gamma   90.00
#
_symmetry.space_group_name_H-M   'P 1'
#
loop_
_entity.id
_entity.type
_entity.pdbx_description
1 polymer ?
#
loop_
_entity_poly.entity_id
_entity_poly.type
_entity_poly.pdbx_seq_one_letter_code
_entity_poly.pdbx_strand_id
1 'polypeptide(L)'
;MTYFWVHMVHYALETTANPTGDFKGFLFMNPQLSNGGLFLHYYTKELMLHNAGARLEVALPDKRPLPSLIGGAEPGKPVRPLEQRLAPGRPMDDEAFLRCFHEGRLPSWGHEAKLRVVWCLLREHGRMKG
;
A
#
# COMPACT_ATOMS: atom_id res chain seq x y z
N MET A 1 11.43 -2.71 -5.74
CA MET A 1 10.89 -2.69 -4.36
C MET A 1 9.55 -1.98 -4.20
N THR A 2 9.30 -0.84 -4.86
CA THR A 2 8.03 -0.10 -4.74
C THR A 2 6.81 -0.95 -5.09
N TYR A 3 6.91 -1.79 -6.12
CA TYR A 3 5.84 -2.71 -6.53
C TYR A 3 5.32 -3.61 -5.40
N PHE A 4 6.23 -4.19 -4.59
CA PHE A 4 5.87 -5.03 -3.45
C PHE A 4 4.94 -4.28 -2.48
N TRP A 5 5.31 -3.06 -2.10
CA TRP A 5 4.54 -2.27 -1.15
C TRP A 5 3.21 -1.79 -1.74
N VAL A 6 3.19 -1.40 -3.02
CA VAL A 6 1.94 -1.09 -3.73
C VAL A 6 1.01 -2.30 -3.74
N HIS A 7 1.54 -3.50 -4.01
CA HIS A 7 0.77 -4.74 -3.99
C HIS A 7 0.24 -5.07 -2.59
N MET A 8 1.07 -4.97 -1.55
CA MET A 8 0.68 -5.28 -0.18
C MET A 8 -0.36 -4.30 0.36
N VAL A 9 -0.23 -3.01 0.07
CA VAL A 9 -1.23 -2.00 0.46
C VAL A 9 -2.54 -2.23 -0.29
N HIS A 10 -2.49 -2.50 -1.59
CA HIS A 10 -3.67 -2.85 -2.38
C HIS A 10 -4.37 -4.09 -1.83
N TYR A 11 -3.63 -5.17 -1.57
CA TYR A 11 -4.18 -6.38 -0.96
C TYR A 11 -4.87 -6.07 0.37
N ALA A 12 -4.20 -5.34 1.27
CA ALA A 12 -4.77 -4.96 2.56
C ALA A 12 -6.02 -4.05 2.43
N LEU A 13 -6.07 -3.17 1.43
CA LEU A 13 -7.24 -2.34 1.15
C LEU A 13 -8.46 -3.17 0.72
N GLU A 14 -8.23 -4.27 0.01
CA GLU A 14 -9.28 -5.17 -0.49
C GLU A 14 -9.70 -6.22 0.55
N THR A 15 -8.77 -6.71 1.38
CA THR A 15 -9.07 -7.76 2.36
C THR A 15 -9.54 -7.25 3.72
N THR A 16 -9.12 -6.05 4.10
CA THR A 16 -9.29 -5.55 5.46
C THR A 16 -10.22 -4.35 5.49
N ALA A 17 -11.34 -4.47 6.22
CA ALA A 17 -12.22 -3.33 6.46
C ALA A 17 -11.52 -2.31 7.37
N ASN A 18 -11.53 -1.04 6.96
CA ASN A 18 -11.03 0.08 7.76
C ASN A 18 -12.22 0.95 8.24
N PRO A 19 -12.78 0.68 9.44
CA PRO A 19 -13.99 1.37 9.91
C PRO A 19 -13.75 2.85 10.23
N THR A 20 -12.53 3.25 10.57
CA THR A 20 -12.18 4.66 10.87
C THR A 20 -11.95 5.48 9.60
N GLY A 21 -11.72 4.85 8.45
CA GLY A 21 -11.51 5.51 7.16
C GLY A 21 -10.18 6.27 7.02
N ASP A 22 -9.35 6.29 8.06
CA ASP A 22 -8.07 7.02 8.12
C ASP A 22 -6.86 6.07 7.97
N PHE A 23 -5.69 6.66 7.69
CA PHE A 23 -4.46 5.90 7.49
C PHE A 23 -3.98 5.18 8.77
N LYS A 24 -4.18 5.79 9.95
CA LYS A 24 -3.76 5.18 11.22
C LYS A 24 -4.58 3.95 11.56
N GLY A 25 -5.91 4.01 11.38
CA GLY A 25 -6.74 2.81 11.51
C GLY A 25 -6.38 1.74 10.49
N PHE A 26 -6.06 2.12 9.26
CA PHE A 26 -5.57 1.17 8.25
C PHE A 26 -4.29 0.44 8.69
N LEU A 27 -3.31 1.16 9.23
CA LEU A 27 -2.09 0.54 9.76
C LEU A 27 -2.35 -0.31 11.00
N PHE A 28 -3.23 0.14 11.89
CA PHE A 28 -3.61 -0.61 13.08
C PHE A 28 -4.23 -1.98 12.72
N MET A 29 -5.07 -2.01 11.68
CA MET A 29 -5.66 -3.25 11.18
C MET A 29 -4.68 -4.11 10.38
N ASN A 30 -3.56 -3.54 9.91
CA ASN A 30 -2.56 -4.24 9.09
C ASN A 30 -1.13 -4.00 9.64
N PRO A 31 -0.83 -4.44 10.88
CA PRO A 31 0.43 -4.13 11.56
C PRO A 31 1.66 -4.70 10.84
N GLN A 32 1.49 -5.74 10.02
CA GLN A 32 2.54 -6.30 9.17
C GLN A 32 3.10 -5.27 8.19
N LEU A 33 2.32 -4.28 7.76
CA LEU A 33 2.77 -3.26 6.81
C LEU A 33 3.81 -2.34 7.45
N SER A 34 3.74 -2.09 8.75
CA SER A 34 4.71 -1.27 9.48
C SER A 34 6.09 -1.92 9.60
N ASN A 35 6.18 -3.24 9.41
CA ASN A 35 7.45 -3.96 9.38
C ASN A 35 8.18 -3.74 8.05
N GLY A 36 9.11 -2.79 8.01
CA GLY A 36 9.92 -2.52 6.81
C GLY A 36 10.72 -3.72 6.27
N GLY A 37 10.94 -4.77 7.07
CA GLY A 37 11.59 -6.02 6.67
C GLY A 37 10.66 -7.06 6.04
N LEU A 38 9.35 -6.80 5.92
CA LEU A 38 8.36 -7.78 5.46
C LEU A 38 8.72 -8.39 4.09
N PHE A 39 9.30 -7.60 3.20
CA PHE A 39 9.71 -8.08 1.87
C PHE A 39 10.71 -9.23 1.91
N LEU A 40 11.52 -9.37 2.98
CA LEU A 40 12.50 -10.45 3.12
C LEU A 40 11.86 -11.84 3.28
N HIS A 41 10.56 -11.90 3.57
CA HIS A 41 9.80 -13.15 3.56
C HIS A 41 9.45 -13.62 2.14
N TYR A 42 9.40 -12.69 1.17
CA TYR A 42 9.03 -12.94 -0.21
C TYR A 42 10.23 -12.92 -1.16
N TYR A 43 11.26 -12.13 -0.81
CA TYR A 43 12.45 -11.92 -1.61
C TYR A 43 13.73 -12.39 -0.90
N THR A 44 14.69 -12.93 -1.64
CA THR A 44 16.07 -13.08 -1.16
C THR A 44 16.78 -11.72 -1.10
N LYS A 45 17.76 -11.63 -0.19
CA LYS A 45 18.66 -10.47 -0.13
C LYS A 45 19.46 -10.35 -1.43
N GLU A 46 19.83 -11.48 -2.03
CA GLU A 46 20.54 -11.54 -3.31
C GLU A 46 19.76 -10.82 -4.42
N LEU A 47 18.51 -11.23 -4.62
CA LEU A 47 17.64 -10.64 -5.64
C LEU A 47 17.37 -9.15 -5.39
N MET A 48 17.29 -8.71 -4.13
CA MET A 48 16.88 -7.33 -3.81
C MET A 48 18.02 -6.34 -3.55
N LEU A 49 19.17 -6.81 -3.08
CA LEU A 49 20.29 -5.96 -2.68
C LEU A 49 21.48 -6.10 -3.62
N HIS A 50 21.65 -7.26 -4.27
CA HIS A 50 22.83 -7.57 -5.07
C HIS A 50 22.55 -7.63 -6.58
N ASN A 51 21.28 -7.75 -6.99
CA ASN A 51 20.90 -7.71 -8.40
C ASN A 51 20.63 -6.27 -8.89
N ALA A 52 21.48 -5.77 -9.78
CA ALA A 52 21.32 -4.44 -10.39
C ALA A 52 20.08 -4.35 -11.29
N GLY A 53 19.67 -5.45 -11.94
CA GLY A 53 18.47 -5.51 -12.78
C GLY A 53 17.17 -5.35 -11.98
N ALA A 54 17.13 -5.82 -10.73
CA ALA A 54 15.97 -5.65 -9.84
C ALA A 54 15.72 -4.18 -9.43
N ARG A 55 16.66 -3.27 -9.73
CA ARG A 55 16.48 -1.82 -9.59
C ARG A 55 15.86 -1.17 -10.82
N LEU A 56 16.03 -1.77 -12.00
CA LEU A 56 15.57 -1.24 -13.28
C LEU A 56 14.18 -1.76 -13.64
N GLU A 57 13.89 -3.01 -13.29
CA GLU A 57 12.65 -3.68 -13.68
C GLU A 57 11.89 -4.24 -12.47
N VAL A 58 10.63 -4.60 -12.70
CA VAL A 58 9.80 -5.28 -11.70
C VAL A 58 10.30 -6.71 -11.51
N ALA A 59 11.09 -6.93 -10.46
CA ALA A 59 11.46 -8.27 -10.03
C ALA A 59 10.33 -8.95 -9.25
N LEU A 60 9.91 -10.13 -9.72
CA LEU A 60 8.95 -10.99 -9.02
C LEU A 60 9.62 -11.68 -7.81
N PRO A 61 8.85 -12.05 -6.78
CA PRO A 61 9.43 -12.72 -5.62
C PRO A 61 9.91 -14.14 -5.94
N ASP A 62 11.05 -14.48 -5.35
CA ASP A 62 11.74 -15.76 -5.53
C ASP A 62 11.51 -16.76 -4.37
N LYS A 63 11.17 -16.28 -3.16
CA LYS A 63 10.91 -17.18 -2.01
C LYS A 63 9.46 -17.66 -1.95
N ARG A 64 8.52 -16.73 -2.13
CA ARG A 64 7.08 -16.99 -1.94
C ARG A 64 6.25 -16.11 -2.86
N PRO A 65 5.18 -16.62 -3.49
CA PRO A 65 4.31 -15.80 -4.31
C PRO A 65 3.64 -14.69 -3.47
N LEU A 66 3.37 -13.55 -4.11
CA LEU A 66 2.63 -12.48 -3.44
C LEU A 66 1.18 -12.92 -3.18
N PRO A 67 0.59 -12.51 -2.04
CA PRO A 67 -0.83 -12.76 -1.74
C PRO A 67 -1.69 -12.24 -2.90
N SER A 68 -2.49 -13.11 -3.50
CA SER A 68 -3.32 -12.77 -4.65
C SER A 68 -4.79 -12.96 -4.29
N LEU A 69 -5.66 -12.11 -4.83
CA LEU A 69 -7.11 -12.18 -4.61
C LEU A 69 -7.81 -13.21 -5.52
N ILE A 70 -7.05 -14.07 -6.21
CA ILE A 70 -7.57 -15.07 -7.13
C ILE A 70 -8.11 -16.24 -6.30
N GLY A 71 -9.43 -16.28 -6.13
CA GLY A 71 -10.12 -17.38 -5.42
C GLY A 71 -11.27 -16.99 -4.50
N GLY A 72 -11.84 -15.78 -4.63
CA GLY A 72 -12.97 -15.36 -3.79
C GLY A 72 -13.81 -14.24 -4.39
N ALA A 73 -14.10 -14.30 -5.70
CA ALA A 73 -15.27 -13.62 -6.22
C ALA A 73 -16.51 -14.39 -5.75
N GLU A 74 -16.91 -14.17 -4.50
CA GLU A 74 -18.29 -14.44 -4.10
C GLU A 74 -19.18 -13.44 -4.87
N PRO A 75 -20.06 -13.90 -5.78
CA PRO A 75 -20.99 -13.02 -6.45
C PRO A 75 -22.04 -12.58 -5.42
N GLY A 76 -21.82 -11.44 -4.75
CA GLY A 76 -22.84 -10.92 -3.84
C GLY A 76 -22.42 -9.96 -2.73
N LYS A 77 -21.15 -9.58 -2.57
CA LYS A 77 -20.85 -8.45 -1.67
C LYS A 77 -21.13 -7.14 -2.40
N PRO A 78 -22.04 -6.29 -1.90
CA PRO A 78 -22.27 -4.99 -2.50
C PRO A 78 -20.96 -4.21 -2.43
N VAL A 79 -20.45 -3.85 -3.60
CA VAL A 79 -19.42 -2.81 -3.72
C VAL A 79 -20.03 -1.58 -3.09
N ARG A 80 -19.57 -1.24 -1.88
CA ARG A 80 -20.09 -0.08 -1.16
C ARG A 80 -19.78 1.18 -1.99
N PRO A 81 -20.76 2.07 -2.20
CA PRO A 81 -20.54 3.32 -2.92
C PRO A 81 -19.34 4.08 -2.32
N LEU A 82 -18.44 4.54 -3.19
CA LEU A 82 -17.19 5.24 -2.86
C LEU A 82 -17.42 6.40 -1.88
N GLU A 83 -18.61 6.97 -1.92
CA GLU A 83 -19.12 8.11 -1.18
C GLU A 83 -19.22 7.86 0.34
N GLN A 84 -19.34 6.60 0.79
CA GLN A 84 -19.40 6.25 2.23
C GLN A 84 -18.03 5.92 2.86
N ARG A 85 -16.92 6.05 2.11
CA ARG A 85 -15.54 5.78 2.61
C ARG A 85 -14.81 7.04 3.10
N LEU A 86 -15.48 8.19 3.07
CA LEU A 86 -14.91 9.51 3.30
C LEU A 86 -15.67 10.22 4.43
N ALA A 87 -15.18 10.09 5.66
CA ALA A 87 -15.48 11.00 6.75
C ALA A 87 -14.27 11.06 7.72
N PRO A 88 -14.04 12.20 8.40
CA PRO A 88 -12.70 12.74 8.56
C PRO A 88 -12.02 12.39 9.89
N GLY A 89 -10.69 12.33 9.87
CA GLY A 89 -9.84 12.32 11.06
C GLY A 89 -8.42 12.82 10.76
N ARG A 90 -8.17 14.13 10.95
CA ARG A 90 -6.82 14.75 10.91
C ARG A 90 -6.09 14.49 12.25
N PRO A 91 -4.76 14.26 12.25
CA PRO A 91 -3.78 15.32 12.00
C PRO A 91 -2.99 15.13 10.68
N MET A 92 -2.84 16.26 9.98
CA MET A 92 -2.51 16.46 8.56
C MET A 92 -3.55 15.82 7.62
N ASP A 93 -4.25 16.67 6.89
CA ASP A 93 -5.17 16.25 5.83
C ASP A 93 -4.44 15.40 4.80
N ASP A 94 -5.08 14.36 4.25
CA ASP A 94 -4.44 13.56 3.20
C ASP A 94 -4.13 14.40 1.97
N GLU A 95 -4.99 15.36 1.65
CA GLU A 95 -4.77 16.35 0.58
C GLU A 95 -3.58 17.27 0.89
N ALA A 96 -3.47 17.76 2.13
CA ALA A 96 -2.34 18.58 2.56
C ALA A 96 -1.03 17.79 2.56
N PHE A 97 -1.08 16.51 2.96
CA PHE A 97 0.05 15.60 2.93
C PHE A 97 0.51 15.33 1.49
N LEU A 98 -0.42 15.03 0.57
CA LEU A 98 -0.13 14.84 -0.85
C LEU A 98 0.43 16.11 -1.49
N ARG A 99 -0.10 17.29 -1.16
CA ARG A 99 0.46 18.56 -1.62
C ARG A 99 1.90 18.75 -1.16
N CYS A 100 2.19 18.51 0.12
CA CYS A 100 3.56 18.55 0.64
C CYS A 100 4.47 17.50 -0.05
N PHE A 101 3.93 16.33 -0.40
CA PHE A 101 4.65 15.32 -1.17
C PHE A 101 5.00 15.82 -2.58
N HIS A 102 4.05 16.38 -3.31
CA HIS A 102 4.27 16.93 -4.65
C HIS A 102 5.28 18.08 -4.67
N GLU A 103 5.28 18.89 -3.61
CA GLU A 103 6.21 20.03 -3.47
C GLU A 103 7.56 19.63 -2.85
N GLY A 104 7.77 18.36 -2.49
CA GLY A 104 9.00 17.90 -1.84
C GLY A 104 9.23 18.46 -0.43
N ARG A 105 8.18 18.98 0.22
CA ARG A 105 8.23 19.64 1.54
C ARG A 105 7.85 18.71 2.70
N LEU A 106 7.88 17.40 2.50
CA LEU A 106 7.58 16.47 3.58
C LEU A 106 8.65 16.53 4.67
N PRO A 107 8.26 16.63 5.96
CA PRO A 107 9.22 16.73 7.06
C PRO A 107 10.02 15.43 7.26
N SER A 108 9.47 14.29 6.85
CA SER A 108 10.19 13.02 6.85
C SER A 108 9.75 12.13 5.68
N TRP A 109 10.71 11.38 5.13
CA TRP A 109 10.48 10.39 4.07
C TRP A 109 10.73 8.96 4.58
N GLY A 110 10.14 8.67 5.73
CA GLY A 110 10.20 7.36 6.38
C GLY A 110 9.34 6.30 5.69
N HIS A 111 9.38 5.09 6.23
CA HIS A 111 8.56 3.97 5.75
C HIS A 111 7.06 4.29 5.79
N GLU A 112 6.59 4.85 6.91
CA GLU A 112 5.19 5.22 7.10
C GLU A 112 4.71 6.27 6.07
N ALA A 113 5.53 7.30 5.79
CA ALA A 113 5.20 8.31 4.79
C ALA A 113 5.03 7.69 3.38
N LYS A 114 5.90 6.73 3.02
CA LYS A 114 5.80 6.01 1.73
C LYS A 114 4.52 5.19 1.65
N LEU A 115 4.18 4.48 2.73
CA LEU A 115 2.92 3.72 2.79
C LEU A 115 1.69 4.63 2.70
N ARG A 116 1.72 5.80 3.35
CA ARG A 116 0.63 6.78 3.28
C ARG A 116 0.44 7.31 1.87
N VAL A 117 1.51 7.64 1.15
CA VAL A 117 1.43 8.05 -0.26
C VAL A 117 0.79 6.94 -1.11
N VAL A 118 1.26 5.70 -0.98
CA VAL A 118 0.70 4.55 -1.73
C VAL A 118 -0.78 4.36 -1.40
N TRP A 119 -1.14 4.43 -0.13
CA TRP A 119 -2.52 4.30 0.33
C TRP A 119 -3.43 5.41 -0.23
N CYS A 120 -2.99 6.67 -0.22
CA CYS A 120 -3.74 7.78 -0.81
C CYS A 120 -3.91 7.59 -2.32
N LEU A 121 -2.81 7.32 -3.06
CA LEU A 121 -2.85 7.17 -4.52
C LEU A 121 -3.73 6.00 -4.98
N LEU A 122 -3.71 4.87 -4.25
CA LEU A 122 -4.57 3.73 -4.55
C LEU A 122 -6.05 4.02 -4.26
N ARG A 123 -6.35 4.85 -3.26
CA ARG A 123 -7.73 5.28 -2.98
C ARG A 123 -8.26 6.27 -4.01
N GLU A 124 -7.40 7.15 -4.51
CA GLU A 124 -7.77 8.19 -5.47
C GLU A 124 -7.88 7.64 -6.90
N HIS A 125 -6.91 6.86 -7.35
CA HIS A 125 -6.83 6.40 -8.75
C HIS A 125 -7.17 4.92 -8.94
N GLY A 126 -7.32 4.15 -7.86
CA GLY A 126 -7.42 2.69 -7.95
C GLY A 126 -6.11 2.05 -8.43
N ARG A 127 -6.14 0.74 -8.67
CA ARG A 127 -5.02 0.02 -9.29
C ARG A 127 -5.14 0.11 -10.81
N MET A 128 -4.37 1.00 -11.43
CA MET A 128 -4.25 1.04 -12.89
C MET A 128 -3.57 -0.24 -13.38
N LYS A 129 -4.14 -0.87 -14.42
CA LYS A 129 -3.57 -2.07 -15.06
C LYS A 129 -2.24 -1.67 -15.70
N GLY A 130 -1.14 -2.22 -15.20
CA GLY A 130 0.17 -2.19 -15.84
C GLY A 130 0.35 -3.36 -16.77
#